data_AF-A0A2E7DIS3-F1
#
_entry.id   AF-A0A2E7DIS3-F1
#
_cell.length_a   1.000
_cell.length_b   1.000
_cell.length_c   1.000
_cell.angle_alpha   90.00
_cell.angle_beta   90.00
_cell.angle_gamma   90.00
#
_symmetry.space_group_name_H-M   'P 1'
#
loop_
_entity.id
_entity.type
_entity.pdbx_description
1 polymer ?
#
loop_
_entity_poly.entity_id
_entity_poly.type
_entity_poly.pdbx_seq_one_letter_code
_entity_poly.pdbx_strand_id
1 'polypeptide(L)'
;MVKMIDKSVLNDIVQRVASLVPATDGLREKLRVKIEKTLSTAFQEMNLLTRSDFERQSKALKRAESRIAELESLINELEKRIGNDQNDS
;
A
#
# COMPACT_ATOMS: atom_id res chain seq x y z
N MET A 1 -0.46 13.15 10.97
CA MET A 1 0.54 13.05 9.90
C MET A 1 1.15 11.65 9.96
N VAL A 2 0.81 10.78 9.01
CA VAL A 2 1.40 9.43 8.95
C VAL A 2 2.85 9.58 8.46
N LYS A 3 3.83 9.17 9.27
CA LYS A 3 5.23 9.13 8.85
C LYS A 3 5.45 7.91 7.98
N MET A 4 5.84 8.13 6.73
CA MET A 4 6.10 7.07 5.76
C MET A 4 7.59 6.78 5.74
N ILE A 5 7.96 5.50 5.78
CA ILE A 5 9.35 5.06 5.62
C ILE A 5 9.53 4.49 4.22
N ASP A 6 10.60 4.95 3.56
CA ASP A 6 11.02 4.44 2.26
C ASP A 6 11.76 3.10 2.42
N LYS A 7 11.51 2.15 1.51
CA LYS A 7 12.21 0.85 1.50
C LYS A 7 13.73 1.01 1.34
N SER A 8 14.17 2.07 0.69
CA SER A 8 15.60 2.43 0.59
C SER A 8 16.23 2.68 1.97
N VAL A 9 15.55 3.41 2.84
CA VAL A 9 16.02 3.69 4.21
C VAL A 9 16.11 2.41 5.04
N LEU A 10 15.13 1.51 4.91
CA LEU A 10 15.19 0.20 5.57
C LEU A 10 16.41 -0.60 5.09
N ASN A 11 16.63 -0.68 3.78
CA ASN A 11 17.76 -1.40 3.21
C ASN A 11 19.10 -0.81 3.64
N ASP A 12 19.22 0.52 3.71
CA ASP A 12 20.44 1.20 4.17
C ASP A 12 20.75 0.89 5.63
N ILE A 13 19.72 0.83 6.49
CA ILE A 13 19.88 0.42 7.90
C ILE A 13 20.33 -1.03 7.97
N VAL A 14 19.67 -1.94 7.24
CA VAL A 14 20.03 -3.36 7.18
C VAL A 14 21.48 -3.54 6.74
N GLN A 15 21.91 -2.83 5.69
CA GLN A 15 23.28 -2.88 5.18
C GLN A 15 24.29 -2.35 6.20
N ARG A 16 24.01 -1.21 6.83
CA ARG A 16 24.89 -0.65 7.87
C ARG A 16 25.01 -1.60 9.07
N VAL A 17 23.90 -2.12 9.57
CA VAL A 17 23.91 -3.06 10.72
C VAL A 17 24.65 -4.36 10.36
N ALA A 18 24.40 -4.92 9.17
CA ALA A 18 25.12 -6.10 8.71
C ALA A 18 26.63 -5.83 8.48
N SER A 19 27.00 -4.62 8.08
CA SER A 19 28.40 -4.23 7.88
C SER A 19 29.22 -4.13 9.17
N LEU A 20 28.55 -3.86 10.30
CA LEU A 20 29.18 -3.76 11.63
C LEU A 20 29.45 -5.12 12.28
N VAL A 21 28.91 -6.22 11.73
CA VAL A 21 29.11 -7.56 12.27
C VAL A 21 30.28 -8.24 11.53
N PRO A 22 31.40 -8.54 12.20
CA PRO A 22 32.47 -9.35 11.63
C PRO A 22 31.99 -10.81 11.53
N ALA A 23 31.47 -11.18 10.36
CA ALA A 23 31.00 -12.52 10.06
C ALA A 23 31.47 -12.96 8.67
N THR A 24 31.64 -14.28 8.49
CA THR A 24 31.89 -14.91 7.18
C THR A 24 30.70 -14.68 6.25
N ASP A 25 30.92 -14.64 4.93
CA ASP A 25 29.91 -14.21 3.95
C ASP A 25 28.56 -14.96 4.07
N GLY A 26 28.59 -16.27 4.30
CA GLY A 26 27.38 -17.08 4.49
C GLY A 26 26.63 -16.79 5.80
N LEU A 27 27.33 -16.37 6.85
CA LEU A 27 26.73 -15.95 8.12
C LEU A 27 26.22 -14.51 8.05
N ARG A 28 26.93 -13.64 7.33
CA ARG A 28 26.55 -12.25 7.05
C ARG A 28 25.21 -12.18 6.30
N GLU A 29 25.00 -12.99 5.27
CA GLU A 29 23.74 -12.98 4.53
C GLU A 29 22.56 -13.48 5.38
N LYS A 30 22.77 -14.53 6.18
CA LYS A 30 21.75 -15.00 7.14
C LYS A 30 21.39 -13.93 8.18
N LEU A 31 22.39 -13.19 8.67
CA LEU A 31 22.18 -12.05 9.56
C LEU A 31 21.42 -10.93 8.87
N ARG A 32 21.78 -10.58 7.63
CA ARG A 32 21.12 -9.56 6.81
C ARG A 32 19.63 -9.84 6.70
N VAL A 33 19.26 -11.06 6.29
CA VAL A 33 17.87 -11.51 6.17
C VAL A 33 17.13 -11.46 7.51
N LYS A 34 17.78 -11.87 8.60
CA LYS A 34 17.17 -11.84 9.94
C LYS A 34 16.94 -10.41 10.44
N ILE A 35 17.90 -9.50 10.21
CA ILE A 35 17.80 -8.08 10.54
C ILE A 35 16.68 -7.43 9.73
N GLU A 36 16.63 -7.68 8.41
CA GLU A 36 15.59 -7.17 7.51
C GLU A 36 14.19 -7.58 8.00
N LYS A 37 14.01 -8.87 8.34
CA LYS A 37 12.75 -9.39 8.87
C LYS A 37 12.35 -8.75 10.19
N THR A 38 13.29 -8.67 11.16
CA THR A 38 13.02 -8.06 12.47
C THR A 38 12.67 -6.59 12.36
N LEU A 39 13.39 -5.83 11.54
CA LEU A 39 13.09 -4.41 11.31
C LEU A 39 11.74 -4.22 10.61
N SER A 40 11.43 -5.06 9.61
CA SER A 40 10.12 -5.02 8.95
C SER A 40 8.98 -5.26 9.93
N THR A 41 9.10 -6.23 10.85
CA THR A 41 8.09 -6.50 11.89
C THR A 41 7.98 -5.33 12.87
N ALA A 42 9.10 -4.80 13.36
CA ALA A 42 9.09 -3.66 14.28
C ALA A 42 8.45 -2.41 13.65
N PHE A 43 8.72 -2.13 12.37
CA PHE A 43 8.10 -0.99 11.68
C PHE A 43 6.60 -1.18 11.42
N GLN A 44 6.15 -2.42 11.18
CA GLN A 44 4.73 -2.76 11.11
C GLN A 44 4.03 -2.53 12.45
N GLU A 45 4.63 -2.96 13.56
CA GLU A 45 4.12 -2.75 14.92
C GLU A 45 4.04 -1.26 15.29
N MET A 46 4.96 -0.44 14.78
CA MET A 46 4.96 1.02 14.94
C MET A 46 3.98 1.75 13.99
N ASN A 47 3.16 1.02 13.24
CA ASN A 47 2.16 1.54 12.30
C ASN A 47 2.77 2.45 11.20
N LEU A 48 4.04 2.22 10.86
CA LEU A 48 4.74 2.95 9.81
C LEU A 48 4.44 2.26 8.49
N LEU A 49 3.40 2.73 7.80
CA LEU A 49 3.06 2.26 6.46
C LEU A 49 4.27 2.48 5.55
N THR A 50 4.75 1.39 4.95
CA THR A 50 5.72 1.53 3.85
C THR A 50 5.05 2.33 2.74
N ARG A 51 5.82 3.18 2.04
CA ARG A 51 5.28 3.97 0.92
C ARG A 51 4.53 3.11 -0.10
N SER A 52 4.99 1.88 -0.33
CA SER A 52 4.33 0.93 -1.24
C SER A 52 2.96 0.44 -0.77
N ASP A 53 2.72 0.35 0.54
CA ASP A 53 1.42 -0.12 1.05
C ASP A 53 0.38 1.00 1.03
N PHE A 54 0.80 2.24 1.30
CA PHE A 54 -0.04 3.41 1.10
C PHE A 54 -0.42 3.58 -0.38
N GLU A 55 0.54 3.44 -1.31
CA GLU A 55 0.28 3.53 -2.75
C GLU A 55 -0.70 2.44 -3.22
N ARG A 56 -0.61 1.21 -2.68
CA ARG A 56 -1.58 0.15 -2.95
C ARG A 56 -3.00 0.50 -2.49
N GLN A 57 -3.14 1.00 -1.26
CA GLN A 57 -4.44 1.38 -0.70
C GLN A 57 -5.03 2.59 -1.43
N SER A 58 -4.21 3.60 -1.73
CA SER A 58 -4.63 4.77 -2.53
C SER A 58 -5.09 4.36 -3.94
N LYS A 59 -4.38 3.44 -4.59
CA LYS A 59 -4.80 2.90 -5.89
C LYS A 59 -6.11 2.10 -5.80
N ALA A 60 -6.30 1.34 -4.74
CA ALA A 60 -7.56 0.63 -4.50
C ALA A 60 -8.73 1.60 -4.26
N LEU A 61 -8.51 2.64 -3.47
CA LEU A 61 -9.48 3.70 -3.21
C LEU A 61 -9.89 4.42 -4.49
N LYS A 62 -8.93 4.86 -5.32
CA LYS A 62 -9.23 5.49 -6.62
C LYS A 62 -10.06 4.61 -7.55
N ARG A 63 -9.84 3.29 -7.54
CA ARG A 63 -10.67 2.36 -8.32
C ARG A 63 -12.09 2.27 -7.76
N ALA A 64 -12.23 2.27 -6.44
CA ALA A 64 -13.54 2.27 -5.80
C ALA A 64 -14.32 3.56 -6.12
N GLU A 65 -13.67 4.72 -6.02
CA GLU A 65 -14.26 6.02 -6.39
C GLU A 65 -14.72 6.03 -7.85
N SER A 66 -13.88 5.55 -8.78
CA SER A 66 -14.26 5.43 -10.20
C SER A 66 -15.48 4.52 -10.40
N ARG A 67 -15.53 3.39 -9.68
CA ARG A 67 -16.63 2.45 -9.81
C ARG A 67 -17.94 3.00 -9.24
N ILE A 68 -17.87 3.76 -8.15
CA ILE A 68 -19.03 4.45 -7.58
C ILE A 68 -19.58 5.46 -8.59
N ALA A 69 -18.73 6.29 -9.19
CA ALA A 69 -19.15 7.27 -10.19
C ALA A 69 -19.82 6.62 -11.44
N GLU A 70 -19.30 5.48 -11.90
CA GLU A 70 -19.93 4.71 -12.99
C GLU A 70 -21.33 4.22 -12.62
N LEU A 71 -21.48 3.68 -11.40
CA LEU A 71 -22.77 3.17 -10.92
C LEU A 71 -23.78 4.30 -10.73
N GLU A 72 -23.35 5.44 -10.18
CA GLU A 72 -24.20 6.63 -10.07
C GLU A 72 -24.67 7.13 -11.44
N SER A 73 -23.79 7.11 -12.45
CA SER A 73 -24.17 7.46 -13.82
C SER A 73 -25.19 6.48 -14.41
N LEU A 74 -24.99 5.17 -14.18
CA LEU A 74 -25.89 4.14 -14.69
C LEU A 74 -27.28 4.24 -14.05
N ILE A 75 -27.34 4.47 -12.73
CA ILE A 75 -28.60 4.67 -12.01
C ILE A 75 -29.33 5.89 -12.56
N ASN A 76 -28.65 7.02 -12.71
CA ASN A 76 -29.25 8.23 -13.28
C ASN A 76 -29.81 8.01 -14.71
N GLU A 77 -29.12 7.21 -15.54
CA GLU A 77 -29.61 6.89 -16.88
C GLU A 77 -30.87 6.01 -16.83
N LEU A 78 -30.88 5.00 -15.95
CA LEU A 78 -32.04 4.12 -15.76
C LEU A 78 -33.24 4.89 -15.21
N GLU A 79 -33.03 5.77 -14.23
CA GLU A 79 -34.08 6.63 -13.67
C GLU A 79 -34.69 7.54 -14.74
N LYS A 80 -33.88 8.12 -15.63
CA LYS A 80 -34.38 8.92 -16.76
C LYS A 80 -35.22 8.11 -17.73
N ARG A 81 -34.81 6.88 -18.06
CA ARG A 81 -35.57 6.00 -18.96
C ARG A 81 -36.93 5.65 -18.37
N ILE A 82 -36.96 5.25 -17.10
CA ILE A 82 -38.20 4.91 -16.39
C ILE A 82 -39.11 6.14 -16.25
N GLY A 83 -38.54 7.32 -15.93
CA GLY A 83 -39.31 8.56 -15.80
C GLY A 83 -39.90 9.06 -17.12
N ASN A 84 -39.22 8.81 -18.25
CA ASN A 84 -39.74 9.15 -19.58
C ASN A 84 -40.85 8.19 -20.04
N ASP A 85 -40.75 6.89 -19.74
CA ASP A 85 -41.80 5.91 -20.08
C ASP A 85 -43.12 6.16 -19.33
N GLN A 86 -43.09 6.81 -18.17
CA GLN A 86 -44.28 7.14 -17.36
C GLN A 86 -45.01 8.42 -17.84
N ASN A 87 -44.35 9.30 -18.62
CA ASN A 87 -44.94 10.55 -19.11
C ASN A 87 -45.57 10.42 -20.51
N ASP A 88 -45.36 9.30 -21.19
CA ASP A 88 -45.88 8.99 -22.54
C ASP A 88 -47.09 8.02 -22.53
N SER A 89 -47.65 7.71 -21.35
CA SER A 89 -48.92 6.96 -21.16
C SER A 89 -50.00 7.82 -20.51
#